data_AF-A0A3Q3L705-F1
#
_entry.id   AF-A0A3Q3L705-F1
#
_cell.length_a   1.000
_cell.length_b   1.000
_cell.length_c   1.000
_cell.angle_alpha   90.00
_cell.angle_beta   90.00
_cell.angle_gamma   90.00
#
_symmetry.space_group_name_H-M   'P 1'
#
loop_
_entity.id
_entity.type
_entity.pdbx_description
1 polymer ?
#
loop_
_entity_poly.entity_id
_entity_poly.type
_entity_poly.pdbx_seq_one_letter_code
_entity_poly.pdbx_strand_id
1 'polypeptide(L)'
;MIIKNLFMSELEGGMATIIQVFHKYSGHKCKLRKAELKELINNEMSHFIMVKNETLDELFADLDQNGDLEIDFKEFITLIAMVTSACHELFIPKYH
;
A
#
# COMPACT_ATOMS: atom_id res chain seq x y z
N MET A 1 -12.78 -3.61 17.08
CA MET A 1 -12.40 -2.20 17.33
C MET A 1 -13.57 -1.33 16.89
N ILE A 2 -14.26 -0.67 17.83
CA ILE A 2 -15.45 0.14 17.54
C ILE A 2 -14.96 1.53 17.14
N ILE A 3 -15.11 1.92 15.88
CA ILE A 3 -14.96 3.33 15.50
C ILE A 3 -16.34 3.96 15.57
N LYS A 4 -16.66 4.51 16.74
CA LYS A 4 -17.75 5.50 16.85
C LYS A 4 -17.20 6.82 16.32
N ASN A 5 -17.86 7.30 15.27
CA ASN A 5 -17.60 8.55 14.57
C ASN A 5 -17.49 9.74 15.55
N LEU A 6 -16.27 10.17 15.89
CA LEU A 6 -15.90 11.49 16.40
C LEU A 6 -14.45 11.76 15.96
N PHE A 7 -14.24 12.86 15.21
CA PHE A 7 -13.02 13.36 14.57
C PHE A 7 -11.74 12.52 14.79
N MET A 8 -11.38 11.72 13.79
CA MET A 8 -10.04 11.11 13.70
C MET A 8 -8.99 12.22 13.62
N SER A 9 -7.87 12.04 14.33
CA SER A 9 -6.66 12.82 14.07
C SER A 9 -6.17 12.60 12.63
N GLU A 10 -5.31 13.48 12.10
CA GLU A 10 -4.78 13.34 10.73
C GLU A 10 -4.09 11.99 10.52
N LEU A 11 -3.34 11.51 11.53
CA LEU A 11 -2.66 10.22 11.47
C LEU A 11 -3.65 9.04 11.46
N GLU A 12 -4.66 9.06 12.34
CA GLU A 12 -5.71 8.03 12.34
C GLU A 12 -6.50 8.04 11.03
N GLY A 13 -6.75 9.22 10.46
CA GLY A 13 -7.36 9.40 9.15
C GLY A 13 -6.51 8.77 8.05
N GLY A 14 -5.20 9.05 8.04
CA GLY A 14 -4.26 8.43 7.09
C GLY A 14 -4.22 6.90 7.21
N MET A 15 -4.18 6.37 8.44
CA MET A 15 -4.25 4.92 8.67
C MET A 15 -5.57 4.33 8.16
N ALA A 16 -6.70 4.99 8.42
CA ALA A 16 -8.01 4.58 7.92
C ALA A 16 -8.06 4.61 6.39
N THR A 17 -7.48 5.63 5.75
CA THR A 17 -7.36 5.72 4.29
C THR A 17 -6.54 4.58 3.71
N ILE A 18 -5.39 4.23 4.32
CA ILE A 18 -4.57 3.08 3.88
C ILE A 18 -5.39 1.77 3.91
N ILE A 19 -6.14 1.55 5.00
CA ILE A 19 -7.00 0.37 5.15
C ILE A 19 -8.14 0.37 4.10
N GLN A 20 -8.78 1.51 3.88
CA GLN A 20 -9.86 1.66 2.90
C GLN A 20 -9.36 1.41 1.47
N VAL A 21 -8.19 1.94 1.11
CA VAL A 21 -7.57 1.71 -0.21
C VAL A 21 -7.25 0.24 -0.38
N PHE A 22 -6.66 -0.43 0.61
CA PHE A 22 -6.44 -1.88 0.53
C PHE A 22 -7.75 -2.63 0.24
N HIS A 23 -8.81 -2.34 1.00
CA HIS A 23 -10.11 -2.98 0.81
C HIS A 23 -10.80 -2.66 -0.52
N LYS A 24 -10.51 -1.50 -1.11
CA LYS A 24 -11.03 -1.10 -2.43
C LYS A 24 -10.54 -2.03 -3.54
N TYR A 25 -9.30 -2.53 -3.44
CA TYR A 25 -8.69 -3.39 -4.46
C TYR A 25 -8.66 -4.86 -4.04
N SER A 26 -8.69 -5.18 -2.74
CA SER A 26 -8.68 -6.55 -2.28
C SER A 26 -9.97 -7.25 -2.66
N GLY A 27 -9.86 -8.35 -3.40
CA GLY A 27 -11.00 -9.15 -3.82
C GLY A 27 -11.51 -10.09 -2.73
N HIS A 28 -11.78 -11.34 -3.11
CA HIS A 28 -12.28 -12.36 -2.20
C HIS A 28 -11.28 -12.63 -1.06
N LYS A 29 -11.77 -12.76 0.18
CA LYS A 29 -10.97 -12.99 1.41
C LYS A 29 -10.08 -11.82 1.88
N CYS A 30 -10.28 -10.59 1.38
CA CYS A 30 -9.48 -9.42 1.80
C CYS A 30 -7.98 -9.60 1.54
N LYS A 31 -7.64 -10.12 0.36
CA LYS A 31 -6.27 -10.23 -0.14
C LYS A 31 -6.16 -9.69 -1.56
N LEU A 32 -4.96 -9.31 -1.97
CA LEU A 32 -4.66 -8.84 -3.31
C LEU A 32 -3.94 -9.94 -4.10
N ARG A 33 -4.49 -10.29 -5.25
CA ARG A 33 -3.76 -11.01 -6.30
C ARG A 33 -2.87 -10.05 -7.05
N LYS A 34 -1.91 -10.59 -7.79
CA LYS A 34 -0.94 -9.81 -8.58
C LYS A 34 -1.58 -8.77 -9.52
N ALA A 35 -2.70 -9.12 -10.15
CA ALA A 35 -3.44 -8.17 -11.01
C ALA A 35 -4.05 -7.01 -10.21
N GLU A 36 -4.61 -7.29 -9.03
CA GLU A 36 -5.20 -6.30 -8.13
C GLU A 36 -4.11 -5.39 -7.53
N LEU A 37 -2.95 -5.95 -7.16
CA LEU A 37 -1.78 -5.18 -6.73
C LEU A 37 -1.30 -4.23 -7.83
N LYS A 38 -1.23 -4.71 -9.08
CA LYS A 38 -0.85 -3.88 -10.23
C LYS A 38 -1.80 -2.70 -10.41
N GLU A 39 -3.10 -2.96 -10.33
CA GLU A 39 -4.12 -1.92 -10.47
C GLU A 39 -4.03 -0.89 -9.35
N LEU A 40 -3.87 -1.34 -8.10
CA LEU A 40 -3.67 -0.48 -6.94
C LEU A 40 -2.48 0.46 -7.14
N ILE A 41 -1.31 -0.08 -7.50
CA ILE A 41 -0.10 0.73 -7.67
C ILE A 41 -0.28 1.76 -8.79
N ASN A 42 -0.85 1.36 -9.92
CA ASN A 42 -1.07 2.26 -11.05
C ASN A 42 -2.09 3.36 -10.76
N ASN A 43 -3.09 3.11 -9.90
CA ASN A 43 -4.15 4.08 -9.64
C ASN A 43 -3.85 5.00 -8.44
N GLU A 44 -3.23 4.45 -7.39
CA GLU A 44 -3.04 5.16 -6.11
C GLU A 44 -1.59 5.64 -5.91
N MET A 45 -0.62 5.09 -6.65
CA MET A 45 0.81 5.35 -6.46
C MET A 45 1.56 5.70 -7.75
N SER A 46 0.86 6.10 -8.82
CA SER A 46 1.44 6.39 -10.14
C SER A 46 2.55 7.44 -10.15
N HIS A 47 2.55 8.37 -9.19
CA HIS A 47 3.60 9.39 -9.05
C HIS A 47 4.82 8.91 -8.26
N PHE A 48 4.69 7.83 -7.49
CA PHE A 48 5.75 7.30 -6.64
C PHE A 48 6.38 6.03 -7.22
N ILE A 49 5.62 5.25 -8.00
CA ILE A 49 6.07 3.96 -8.55
C ILE A 49 5.72 3.89 -10.03
N MET A 50 6.73 3.69 -10.88
CA MET A 50 6.53 3.29 -12.28
C MET A 50 6.76 1.79 -12.40
N VAL A 51 5.66 1.02 -12.47
CA VAL A 51 5.74 -0.45 -12.56
C VAL A 51 5.85 -0.90 -14.02
N LYS A 52 6.95 -1.57 -14.36
CA LYS A 52 7.04 -2.46 -15.53
C LYS A 52 6.59 -3.86 -15.13
N ASN A 53 6.19 -4.70 -16.10
CA ASN A 53 5.74 -6.07 -15.78
C ASN A 53 6.83 -6.87 -15.04
N GLU A 54 8.10 -6.78 -15.46
CA GLU A 54 9.22 -7.48 -14.80
C GLU A 54 9.40 -7.04 -13.33
N THR A 55 9.29 -5.73 -13.06
CA THR A 55 9.40 -5.19 -11.69
C THR A 55 8.21 -5.52 -10.80
N LEU A 56 7.03 -5.82 -11.38
CA LEU A 56 5.87 -6.27 -10.61
C LEU A 56 6.05 -7.69 -10.08
N ASP A 57 6.69 -8.54 -10.87
CA ASP A 57 6.91 -9.95 -10.55
C ASP A 57 7.83 -10.10 -9.35
N GLU A 58 8.94 -9.37 -9.37
CA GLU A 58 9.90 -9.28 -8.27
C GLU A 58 9.25 -8.67 -7.02
N LEU A 59 8.57 -7.53 -7.16
CA LEU A 59 7.87 -6.89 -6.04
C LEU A 59 6.82 -7.81 -5.42
N PHE A 60 6.04 -8.52 -6.24
CA PHE A 60 5.03 -9.44 -5.72
C PHE A 60 5.67 -10.59 -4.94
N ALA A 61 6.76 -11.17 -5.46
CA ALA A 61 7.49 -12.24 -4.78
C ALA A 61 8.13 -11.76 -3.47
N ASP A 62 8.63 -10.52 -3.42
CA ASP A 62 9.17 -9.91 -2.21
C ASP A 62 8.10 -9.60 -1.17
N LEU A 63 6.86 -9.33 -1.58
CA LEU A 63 5.76 -9.05 -0.67
C LEU A 63 5.06 -10.32 -0.15
N ASP A 64 4.94 -11.36 -0.97
CA ASP A 64 4.31 -12.65 -0.62
C ASP A 64 5.22 -13.49 0.30
N GLN A 65 5.33 -13.04 1.56
CA GLN A 65 6.21 -13.63 2.56
C GLN A 65 5.74 -15.01 3.01
N ASN A 66 4.43 -15.25 2.94
CA ASN A 66 3.84 -16.51 3.36
C ASN A 66 3.77 -17.55 2.23
N GLY A 67 3.91 -17.13 0.96
CA GLY A 67 4.02 -17.99 -0.22
C GLY A 67 2.68 -18.54 -0.71
N ASP A 68 1.56 -17.88 -0.43
CA ASP A 68 0.23 -18.33 -0.84
C ASP A 68 -0.28 -17.70 -2.14
N LEU A 69 0.57 -16.91 -2.81
CA LEU A 69 0.28 -16.21 -4.06
C LEU A 69 -0.82 -15.15 -3.93
N GLU A 70 -1.06 -14.66 -2.72
CA GLU A 70 -1.96 -13.55 -2.41
C GLU A 70 -1.27 -12.62 -1.39
N ILE A 71 -1.51 -11.31 -1.49
CA ILE A 71 -0.96 -10.32 -0.55
C ILE A 71 -2.01 -9.98 0.49
N ASP A 72 -1.75 -10.30 1.75
CA ASP A 72 -2.59 -9.88 2.87
C ASP A 72 -2.28 -8.44 3.32
N PHE A 73 -3.04 -7.93 4.30
CA PHE A 73 -2.85 -6.56 4.76
C PHE A 73 -1.46 -6.32 5.41
N LYS A 74 -0.90 -7.33 6.09
CA LYS A 74 0.42 -7.20 6.72
C LYS A 74 1.52 -7.15 5.66
N GLU A 75 1.38 -7.91 4.60
CA GLU A 75 2.31 -7.87 3.46
C GLU A 75 2.16 -6.54 2.72
N PHE A 76 0.93 -6.08 2.47
CA PHE A 76 0.68 -4.78 1.86
C PHE A 76 1.25 -3.59 2.65
N ILE A 77 1.15 -3.57 3.99
CA ILE A 77 1.67 -2.42 4.76
C ILE A 77 3.19 -2.32 4.69
N THR A 78 3.90 -3.42 4.37
CA THR A 78 5.35 -3.35 4.11
C THR A 78 5.67 -2.54 2.86
N LEU A 79 4.89 -2.68 1.78
CA LEU A 79 5.01 -1.83 0.58
C LEU A 79 4.83 -0.36 0.94
N ILE A 80 3.78 -0.04 1.71
CA ILE A 80 3.52 1.35 2.15
C ILE A 80 4.69 1.89 2.96
N ALA A 81 5.24 1.12 3.89
CA ALA A 81 6.39 1.51 4.69
C ALA A 81 7.63 1.75 3.81
N MET A 82 7.92 0.84 2.87
CA MET A 82 9.05 0.95 1.94
C MET A 82 8.95 2.21 1.06
N VAL A 83 7.80 2.42 0.42
CA VAL A 83 7.57 3.58 -0.47
C VAL A 83 7.62 4.87 0.32
N THR A 84 6.94 4.93 1.48
CA THR A 84 6.95 6.12 2.34
C THR A 84 8.36 6.46 2.79
N SER A 85 9.16 5.45 3.17
CA SER A 85 10.55 5.66 3.57
C SER A 85 11.43 6.12 2.41
N ALA A 86 11.26 5.55 1.21
CA ALA A 86 12.01 5.97 0.02
C ALA A 86 11.65 7.40 -0.40
N CYS A 87 10.39 7.79 -0.24
CA CYS A 87 9.92 9.13 -0.56
C CYS A 87 10.17 10.15 0.57
N HIS A 88 10.58 9.72 1.76
CA HIS A 88 10.79 10.62 2.91
C HIS A 88 11.71 11.79 2.56
N GLU A 89 12.78 11.53 1.80
CA GLU A 89 13.74 12.55 1.34
C GLU A 89 13.10 13.66 0.49
N LEU A 90 12.00 13.37 -0.23
CA LEU A 90 11.25 14.35 -1.02
C LEU A 90 10.50 15.36 -0.14
N PHE A 91 10.21 14.99 1.11
CA PHE A 91 9.41 15.78 2.04
C PHE A 91 10.23 16.36 3.21
N ILE A 92 11.55 16.17 3.21
CA ILE A 92 12.43 16.87 4.17
C ILE A 92 12.36 18.36 3.86
N PRO A 93 11.95 19.22 4.82
CA PRO A 93 11.94 20.66 4.62
C PRO A 93 13.36 21.12 4.27
N LYS A 94 13.53 21.70 3.08
CA LYS A 94 14.77 22.38 2.73
C LYS A 94 14.80 23.68 3.53
N TYR A 95 15.42 23.67 4.70
CA TYR A 95 15.81 24.90 5.37
C TYR A 95 16.90 25.53 4.51
N HIS A 96 16.54 26.60 3.79
CA HIS A 96 17.47 27.54 3.16
C HIS A 96 17.83 28.64 4.16
#